data_AF-A0A800A7L8-F1
#
_entry.id   AF-A0A800A7L8-F1
#
_cell.length_a   1.000
_cell.length_b   1.000
_cell.length_c   1.000
_cell.angle_alpha   90.00
_cell.angle_beta   90.00
_cell.angle_gamma   90.00
#
_symmetry.space_group_name_H-M   'P 1'
#
loop_
_entity.id
_entity.type
_entity.pdbx_description
1 polymer ?
#
loop_
_entity_poly.entity_id
_entity_poly.type
_entity_poly.pdbx_seq_one_letter_code
_entity_poly.pdbx_strand_id
1 'polypeptide(L)' 'MLRALLVVFALVVVACGGPPDTAATTTVSNRPQAPDFTLELGDGGEFTLSAGTKPVYMIFWAEW' A
#
# COMPACT_ATOMS: atom_id res chain seq x y z
N MET A 1 -23.36 -36.29 -8.29
CA MET A 1 -23.67 -34.90 -8.68
C MET A 1 -23.01 -33.87 -7.77
N LEU A 2 -23.04 -34.04 -6.44
CA LEU A 2 -22.37 -33.16 -5.46
C LEU A 2 -20.85 -32.96 -5.70
N ARG A 3 -20.13 -34.01 -6.12
CA ARG A 3 -18.69 -33.95 -6.41
C ARG A 3 -18.36 -33.05 -7.61
N ALA A 4 -19.22 -32.99 -8.62
CA ALA A 4 -19.03 -32.12 -9.77
C ALA A 4 -19.26 -30.64 -9.40
N LEU A 5 -20.23 -30.37 -8.52
CA LEU A 5 -20.51 -29.03 -8.01
C LEU A 5 -19.33 -28.45 -7.22
N LEU A 6 -18.70 -29.26 -6.36
CA LEU A 6 -17.53 -28.86 -5.57
C LEU A 6 -16.31 -28.53 -6.45
N VAL A 7 -16.09 -29.31 -7.51
CA VAL A 7 -14.99 -29.06 -8.45
C VAL A 7 -15.20 -27.75 -9.22
N VAL A 8 -16.42 -27.48 -9.68
CA VAL A 8 -16.74 -26.22 -10.36
C VAL A 8 -16.58 -25.02 -9.42
N PHE A 9 -17.06 -25.13 -8.17
CA PHE A 9 -16.94 -24.07 -7.19
C PHE A 9 -15.46 -23.78 -6.83
N ALA A 10 -14.67 -24.83 -6.59
CA ALA A 10 -13.24 -24.70 -6.31
C ALA A 10 -12.48 -24.08 -7.49
N LEU A 11 -12.85 -24.43 -8.72
CA LEU A 11 -12.21 -23.91 -9.93
C LEU A 11 -12.53 -22.42 -10.16
N VAL A 12 -13.75 -21.97 -9.82
CA VAL A 12 -14.13 -20.56 -9.84
C VAL A 12 -13.39 -19.74 -8.77
N VAL A 13 -13.25 -20.28 -7.55
CA VAL A 13 -12.55 -19.60 -6.44
C VAL A 13 -11.05 -19.43 -6.72
N VAL A 14 -10.40 -20.44 -7.31
CA VAL A 14 -8.97 -20.36 -7.67
C VAL A 14 -8.73 -19.41 -8.84
N ALA A 15 -9.63 -19.34 -9.83
CA ALA A 15 -9.47 -18.45 -10.97
C ALA A 15 -9.62 -16.96 -10.62
N CYS A 16 -10.38 -16.64 -9.57
CA CYS A 16 -10.55 -15.25 -9.09
C CYS A 16 -9.62 -14.88 -7.93
N GLY A 17 -8.89 -15.84 -7.35
CA GLY A 17 -8.04 -15.66 -6.17
C GLY A 17 -6.54 -15.63 -6.49
N GLY A 18 -6.16 -15.16 -7.69
CA GLY A 18 -4.75 -14.91 -8.01
C GLY A 18 -4.09 -14.07 -6.90
N PRO A 19 -2.78 -14.26 -6.62
CA PRO A 19 -2.09 -13.43 -5.65
C PRO A 19 -2.40 -11.96 -5.99
N PRO A 20 -2.74 -11.12 -5.01
CA PRO A 20 -2.96 -9.72 -5.31
C PRO A 20 -1.67 -9.21 -5.93
N ASP A 21 -1.70 -8.95 -7.23
CA ASP A 21 -0.72 -8.08 -7.84
C ASP A 21 -0.82 -6.82 -6.99
N THR A 22 0.22 -6.52 -6.21
CA THR A 22 0.33 -5.29 -5.44
C THR A 22 0.34 -4.17 -6.46
N ALA A 23 -0.85 -3.76 -6.89
CA ALA A 23 -1.03 -2.68 -7.83
C ALA A 23 -0.39 -1.47 -7.17
N ALA A 24 0.70 -1.00 -7.77
CA ALA A 24 1.37 0.19 -7.30
C ALA A 24 0.33 1.30 -7.26
N THR A 25 -0.04 1.73 -6.05
CA THR A 25 -1.03 2.78 -5.89
C THR A 25 -0.40 4.06 -6.43
N THR A 26 -1.14 4.77 -7.27
CA THR A 26 -0.68 6.01 -7.87
C THR A 26 -1.36 7.21 -7.22
N THR A 27 -0.65 8.32 -7.12
CA THR A 27 -1.20 9.60 -6.68
C THR A 27 -2.18 10.16 -7.72
N VAL A 28 -2.95 11.20 -7.36
CA VAL A 28 -3.80 11.97 -8.30
C VAL A 28 -2.98 12.53 -9.48
N SER A 29 -1.69 12.77 -9.27
CA SER A 29 -0.74 13.22 -10.30
C SER A 29 -0.13 12.07 -11.13
N ASN A 30 -0.68 10.85 -11.04
CA ASN A 30 -0.24 9.64 -11.74
C ASN A 30 1.25 9.30 -11.49
N ARG A 31 1.73 9.56 -10.27
CA ARG A 31 3.06 9.15 -9.80
C ARG A 31 2.91 7.96 -8.84
N PRO A 32 3.92 7.09 -8.69
CA PRO A 32 3.91 6.08 -7.64
C PRO A 32 3.69 6.74 -6.27
N GLN A 33 2.80 6.15 -5.46
CA GLN A 33 2.64 6.55 -4.07
C GLN A 33 3.98 6.35 -3.34
N ALA A 34 4.35 7.32 -2.50
CA ALA A 34 5.52 7.19 -1.66
C ALA A 34 5.36 5.98 -0.71
N PRO A 35 6.41 5.18 -0.48
CA PRO A 35 6.39 4.15 0.53
C PRO A 35 6.06 4.73 1.91
N ASP A 36 5.40 3.95 2.75
CA ASP A 36 5.20 4.35 4.14
C ASP A 36 6.54 4.32 4.89
N PHE A 37 6.74 5.30 5.77
CA PHE A 37 7.94 5.41 6.59
C PHE A 37 7.63 6.15 7.90
N THR A 38 8.49 5.92 8.89
CA THR A 38 8.52 6.68 10.13
C THR A 38 9.87 7.39 10.26
N LEU A 39 9.86 8.67 10.62
CA LEU A 39 11.05 9.47 10.90
C LEU A 39 11.04 9.90 12.36
N GLU A 40 12.20 9.79 13.01
CA GLU A 40 12.47 10.53 14.24
C GLU A 40 12.85 11.98 13.87
N LEU A 41 12.20 12.93 14.51
CA LEU A 41 12.39 14.37 14.32
C LEU A 41 13.43 14.90 15.31
N GLY A 42 14.09 16.01 14.96
CA GLY A 42 15.16 16.59 15.77
C GLY A 42 14.72 17.09 17.15
N ASP A 43 13.42 17.29 17.37
CA ASP A 43 12.83 17.63 18.67
C ASP A 43 12.46 16.39 19.52
N GLY A 44 12.79 15.18 19.03
CA GLY A 44 12.45 13.91 19.66
C GLY A 44 11.04 13.40 19.36
N GLY A 45 10.30 14.07 18.45
CA GLY A 45 9.02 13.57 17.95
C GLY A 45 9.18 12.46 16.91
N GLU A 46 8.08 11.80 16.57
CA GLU A 46 8.02 10.87 15.44
C GLU A 46 7.01 11.35 14.40
N PHE A 47 7.30 11.12 13.13
CA PHE A 47 6.40 11.35 12.02
C PHE A 47 6.23 10.07 11.20
N THR A 48 5.00 9.56 11.11
CA THR A 48 4.63 8.45 10.22
C THR A 48 3.76 8.94 9.06
N LEU A 49 4.17 8.64 7.83
CA LEU A 49 3.47 9.13 6.63
C LEU A 49 2.01 8.68 6.58
N SER A 50 1.73 7.41 6.85
CA SER A 50 0.38 6.84 6.83
C SER A 50 -0.55 7.35 7.94
N ALA A 51 -0.02 7.92 9.02
CA ALA A 51 -0.83 8.53 10.07
C ALA A 51 -1.38 9.92 9.67
N GLY A 52 -0.79 10.54 8.65
CA GLY A 52 -1.21 11.85 8.14
C GLY A 52 -2.50 11.79 7.33
N THR A 53 -3.42 12.72 7.57
CA THR A 53 -4.67 12.87 6.80
C THR A 53 -4.67 14.06 5.85
N LYS A 54 -3.59 14.84 5.84
CA LYS A 54 -3.45 16.08 5.06
C LYS A 54 -2.14 16.05 4.25
N PRO A 55 -2.06 16.80 3.13
CA PRO A 55 -0.80 16.98 2.43
C PRO A 55 0.27 17.57 3.36
N VAL A 56 1.47 17.00 3.33
CA VAL A 56 2.63 17.46 4.09
C VAL A 56 3.73 17.83 3.11
N TYR A 57 4.36 18.99 3.33
CA TYR A 57 5.61 19.35 2.66
C TYR A 57 6.76 18.98 3.59
N MET A 58 7.66 18.11 3.12
CA MET A 58 8.83 17.70 3.88
C MET A 58 10.09 18.29 3.26
N ILE A 59 10.87 19.00 4.07
CA ILE A 59 12.10 19.66 3.64
C ILE A 59 13.28 18.82 4.12
N PHE A 60 14.03 18.25 3.18
CA PHE A 60 15.28 17.56 3.46
C PHE A 60 16.42 18.57 3.43
N TRP A 61 17.17 18.68 4.52
CA TRP A 61 18.27 19.64 4.67
C TRP A 61 19.43 19.05 5.48
N ALA A 62 20.60 19.65 5.33
CA ALA A 62 21.82 19.32 6.04
C ALA A 62 22.79 20.52 6.04
N GLU A 63 23.67 20.61 7.04
CA GLU A 63 24.68 21.68 7.17
C GLU A 63 26.04 21.37 6.52
N TRP A 64 26.21 20.15 6.01
CA TRP A 64 27.47 19.63 5.48
C TRP A 64 27.63 19.80 3.97
#